data_AF-A0A1T3NVX6-F1
#
_entry.id   AF-A0A1T3NVX6-F1
#
_cell.length_a   1.000
_cell.length_b   1.000
_cell.length_c   1.000
_cell.angle_alpha   90.00
_cell.angle_beta   90.00
_cell.angle_gamma   90.00
#
_symmetry.space_group_name_H-M   'P 1'
#
loop_
_entity.id
_entity.type
_entity.pdbx_description
1 polymer ?
#
loop_
_entity_poly.entity_id
_entity_poly.type
_entity_poly.pdbx_seq_one_letter_code
_entity_poly.pdbx_strand_id
1 'polypeptide(L)'
;MDRGLVLVLRELSEADAAEVFPRLAGLRGIDAMMPNEVCLSDAVVAEIARIGSGAELVRAAANPRLTASQLCRLIEAGGAAVVAGAFPPDVESPGGAAPAGGSPAGAGGEGSVDAASPDEDSPDEDSTDVLDRARAELRRPGTSAERAVELLRAHPVLAHTARQAGSVRLLHSPGAPMTRTEALDQAGSALRAGVLAPREILLRMRPARVAAQVLAVVAREHAYVTGEMAVHELLRPAIVDTLGTSSGAWAHLARALGRFAGTLPELFAESAAHTGEAAIRVPAAVRPSVGFLLRRLDEDELTSLIPHLDDATAVALLPGNVPPLTHVAEAALRCGHRALLAALAEHQHVGRQYATRLRDLGDDGLDLLLVDNDSGVTAELRREIYTGRRPGRPLAPMHPDLRTRLLEAPAYSAEYEAMARSGDPAVVDFALPRCEARKLRRIDWIDVVLNLWERADSRVAHDVFTRHRDLFPDRIRATAEAALTAEDPAPLRELRAKWDRGPRAEPPVPDHRRPPGERLRDSPLEQWHSWLVAAASDGDVDCEEIVHHARPVRFALAALASIDANHWSKAAPRPALAQLAKRIGPNPEAWVVFTTLTPDFEGTLTELADVCAAAAG
;
A
#
# COMPACT_ATOMS: atom_id res chain seq x y z
N MET A 1 2.67 15.94 22.39
CA MET A 1 1.54 15.59 23.29
C MET A 1 0.19 15.70 22.57
N ASP A 2 0.16 15.95 21.25
CA ASP A 2 -1.07 16.40 20.57
C ASP A 2 -1.93 15.28 19.94
N ARG A 3 -1.44 14.04 19.84
CA ARG A 3 -2.24 12.90 19.35
C ARG A 3 -3.22 12.33 20.38
N GLY A 4 -2.97 12.56 21.68
CA GLY A 4 -3.84 12.07 22.75
C GLY A 4 -5.17 12.83 22.85
N LEU A 5 -5.17 14.14 22.56
CA LEU A 5 -6.35 14.99 22.66
C LEU A 5 -7.39 14.68 21.56
N VAL A 6 -6.92 14.36 20.34
CA VAL A 6 -7.78 14.00 19.19
C VAL A 6 -8.50 12.67 19.41
N LEU A 7 -7.86 11.73 20.12
CA LEU A 7 -8.47 10.44 20.50
C LEU A 7 -9.56 10.62 21.56
N VAL A 8 -9.35 11.50 22.55
CA VAL A 8 -10.34 11.79 23.60
C VAL A 8 -11.60 12.46 23.04
N LEU A 9 -11.46 13.34 22.04
CA LEU A 9 -12.62 14.02 21.43
C LEU A 9 -13.44 13.11 20.50
N ARG A 10 -12.85 12.03 19.99
CA ARG A 10 -13.52 11.04 19.12
C ARG A 10 -14.48 10.12 19.87
N GLU A 11 -14.27 9.97 21.17
CA GLU A 11 -14.99 9.04 22.06
C GLU A 11 -16.06 9.76 22.91
N LEU A 12 -16.16 11.10 22.83
CA LEU A 12 -17.17 11.85 23.60
C LEU A 12 -18.54 11.73 22.95
N SER A 13 -19.56 11.54 23.78
CA SER A 13 -20.96 11.55 23.33
C SER A 13 -21.36 12.94 22.82
N GLU A 14 -22.36 13.02 21.93
CA GLU A 14 -22.85 14.32 21.39
C GLU A 14 -23.26 15.30 22.50
N ALA A 15 -23.73 14.81 23.65
CA ALA A 15 -24.10 15.63 24.79
C ALA A 15 -22.88 16.25 25.50
N ASP A 16 -21.76 15.53 25.56
CA ASP A 16 -20.54 16.00 26.22
C ASP A 16 -19.76 16.98 25.32
N ALA A 17 -19.85 16.82 24.00
CA ALA A 17 -19.23 17.73 23.05
C ALA A 17 -19.77 19.17 23.18
N ALA A 18 -21.09 19.33 23.38
CA ALA A 18 -21.74 20.63 23.53
C ALA A 18 -21.35 21.36 24.83
N GLU A 19 -21.06 20.64 25.92
CA GLU A 19 -20.64 21.24 27.20
C GLU A 19 -19.13 21.56 27.24
N VAL A 20 -18.32 20.78 26.52
CA VAL A 20 -16.85 20.91 26.48
C VAL A 20 -16.40 21.98 25.49
N PHE A 21 -17.12 22.18 24.38
CA PHE A 21 -16.77 23.13 23.32
C PHE A 21 -16.61 24.59 23.81
N PRO A 22 -17.54 25.16 24.62
CA PRO A 22 -17.40 26.52 25.13
C PRO A 22 -16.22 26.68 26.09
N ARG A 23 -15.86 25.61 26.82
CA ARG A 23 -14.72 25.60 27.76
C ARG A 23 -13.37 25.52 27.03
N LEU A 24 -13.31 24.87 25.87
CA LEU A 24 -12.12 24.78 25.02
C LEU A 24 -11.94 26.01 24.10
N ALA A 25 -13.03 26.61 23.62
CA ALA A 25 -12.99 27.85 22.82
C ALA A 25 -12.33 29.02 23.58
N GLY A 26 -12.47 29.07 24.91
CA GLY A 26 -11.80 30.05 25.77
C GLY A 26 -10.27 29.88 25.89
N LEU A 27 -9.71 28.74 25.47
CA LEU A 27 -8.30 28.39 25.63
C LEU A 27 -7.51 28.49 24.31
N ARG A 28 -7.66 29.56 23.51
CA ARG A 28 -6.89 29.79 22.25
C ARG A 28 -6.76 28.55 21.34
N GLY A 29 -7.71 27.61 21.40
CA GLY A 29 -7.53 26.22 20.98
C GLY A 29 -8.36 25.79 19.77
N ILE A 30 -9.09 26.71 19.13
CA ILE A 30 -9.83 26.40 17.90
C ILE A 30 -8.86 26.14 16.73
N ASP A 31 -7.68 26.78 16.74
CA ASP A 31 -6.64 26.61 15.72
C ASP A 31 -6.08 25.17 15.65
N ALA A 32 -6.18 24.40 16.75
CA ALA A 32 -5.70 23.01 16.81
C ALA A 32 -6.78 21.96 16.47
N MET A 33 -8.06 22.34 16.48
CA MET A 33 -9.19 21.41 16.33
C MET A 33 -9.75 21.32 14.90
N MET A 34 -9.28 22.16 13.99
CA MET A 34 -9.79 22.25 12.62
C MET A 34 -8.75 21.84 11.56
N PRO A 35 -8.12 20.64 11.61
CA PRO A 35 -7.51 20.12 10.40
C PRO A 35 -8.61 19.87 9.36
N ASN A 36 -8.29 20.06 8.08
CA ASN A 36 -9.17 19.88 6.90
C ASN A 36 -9.80 18.46 6.75
N GLU A 37 -9.72 17.62 7.78
CA GLU A 37 -10.01 16.19 7.78
C GLU A 37 -11.13 15.78 8.74
N VAL A 38 -11.62 16.66 9.62
CA VAL A 38 -12.66 16.33 10.61
C VAL A 38 -14.06 16.64 10.07
N CYS A 39 -14.94 15.63 10.05
CA CYS A 39 -16.37 15.81 9.80
C CYS A 39 -17.02 16.43 11.03
N LEU A 40 -17.70 17.57 10.88
CA LEU A 40 -18.42 18.24 11.96
C LEU A 40 -19.87 17.74 12.01
N SER A 41 -20.38 17.44 13.20
CA SER A 41 -21.80 17.11 13.37
C SER A 41 -22.66 18.38 13.23
N ASP A 42 -23.94 18.19 12.90
CA ASP A 42 -24.91 19.29 12.78
C ASP A 42 -25.03 20.11 14.08
N ALA A 43 -24.89 19.46 15.23
CA ALA A 43 -24.93 20.11 16.54
C ALA A 43 -23.70 21.01 16.76
N VAL A 44 -22.50 20.55 16.40
CA VAL A 44 -21.26 21.34 16.50
C VAL A 44 -21.31 22.54 15.55
N VAL A 45 -21.81 22.36 14.32
CA VAL A 45 -21.97 23.47 13.36
C VAL A 45 -23.01 24.48 13.85
N ALA A 46 -24.13 24.01 14.41
CA ALA A 46 -25.15 24.89 14.98
C ALA A 46 -24.61 25.69 16.17
N GLU A 47 -23.78 25.07 17.01
CA GLU A 47 -23.16 25.74 18.15
C GLU A 47 -22.12 26.77 17.68
N ILE A 48 -21.26 26.44 16.72
CA ILE A 48 -20.34 27.38 16.07
C ILE A 48 -21.11 28.56 15.45
N ALA A 49 -22.19 28.29 14.72
CA ALA A 49 -23.07 29.31 14.16
C ALA A 49 -23.67 30.23 15.24
N ARG A 50 -23.97 29.69 16.43
CA ARG A 50 -24.60 30.42 17.53
C ARG A 50 -23.63 31.31 18.31
N ILE A 51 -22.40 30.84 18.56
CA ILE A 51 -21.46 31.52 19.48
C ILE A 51 -20.16 32.00 18.80
N GLY A 52 -19.88 31.55 17.58
CA GLY A 52 -18.65 31.84 16.88
C GLY A 52 -18.52 33.31 16.53
N SER A 53 -17.35 33.87 16.76
CA SER A 53 -16.97 35.17 16.19
C SER A 53 -16.89 35.09 14.66
N GLY A 54 -16.97 36.23 13.97
CA GLY A 54 -16.91 36.26 12.50
C GLY A 54 -15.69 35.53 11.91
N ALA A 55 -14.53 35.59 12.55
CA ALA A 55 -13.32 34.88 12.12
C ALA A 55 -13.37 33.36 12.37
N GLU A 56 -14.11 32.91 13.38
CA GLU A 56 -14.35 31.49 13.65
C GLU A 56 -15.40 30.92 12.71
N LEU A 57 -16.45 31.68 12.40
CA LEU A 57 -17.45 31.33 11.41
C LEU A 57 -16.83 31.20 10.00
N VAL A 58 -15.96 32.15 9.62
CA VAL A 58 -15.20 32.10 8.36
C VAL A 58 -14.33 30.84 8.27
N ARG A 59 -13.61 30.52 9.34
CA ARG A 59 -12.74 29.33 9.38
C ARG A 59 -13.53 28.03 9.40
N ALA A 60 -14.65 27.98 10.12
CA ALA A 60 -15.55 26.84 10.11
C ALA A 60 -16.12 26.61 8.70
N ALA A 61 -16.55 27.68 8.03
CA ALA A 61 -17.08 27.63 6.67
C ALA A 61 -16.03 27.20 5.62
N ALA A 62 -14.74 27.36 5.91
CA ALA A 62 -13.65 26.88 5.06
C ALA A 62 -13.40 25.36 5.16
N ASN A 63 -14.09 24.63 6.05
CA ASN A 63 -13.96 23.18 6.16
C ASN A 63 -14.59 22.47 4.95
N PRO A 64 -13.80 21.72 4.14
CA PRO A 64 -14.28 21.12 2.90
C PRO A 64 -15.28 19.96 3.09
N ARG A 65 -15.45 19.47 4.33
CA ARG A 65 -16.35 18.35 4.66
C ARG A 65 -17.73 18.79 5.16
N LEU A 66 -18.01 20.09 5.22
CA LEU A 66 -19.34 20.57 5.58
C LEU A 66 -20.38 20.13 4.54
N THR A 67 -21.54 19.71 5.03
CA THR A 67 -22.71 19.54 4.17
C THR A 67 -23.22 20.91 3.70
N ALA A 68 -24.02 20.94 2.64
CA ALA A 68 -24.59 22.19 2.13
C ALA A 68 -25.47 22.89 3.19
N SER A 69 -26.24 22.14 3.98
CA SER A 69 -27.06 22.68 5.06
C SER A 69 -26.22 23.29 6.18
N GLN A 70 -25.10 22.64 6.54
CA GLN A 70 -24.17 23.14 7.54
C GLN A 70 -23.48 24.45 7.10
N LEU A 71 -23.03 24.51 5.83
CA LEU A 71 -22.43 25.72 5.27
C LEU A 71 -23.44 26.87 5.21
N CYS A 72 -24.69 26.61 4.80
CA CYS A 72 -25.76 27.61 4.82
C CYS A 72 -25.99 28.16 6.24
N ARG A 73 -26.03 27.31 7.27
CA ARG A 73 -26.17 27.77 8.67
C ARG A 73 -25.03 28.70 9.10
N LEU A 74 -23.79 28.41 8.70
CA LEU A 74 -22.64 29.28 9.02
C LEU A 74 -22.66 30.60 8.24
N ILE A 75 -23.12 30.58 6.98
CA ILE A 75 -23.32 31.78 6.16
C ILE A 75 -24.45 32.65 6.71
N GLU A 76 -25.56 32.04 7.13
CA GLU A 76 -26.68 32.73 7.78
C GLU A 76 -26.23 33.39 9.10
N ALA A 77 -25.37 32.72 9.87
CA ALA A 77 -24.85 33.23 11.12
C ALA A 77 -23.82 34.36 10.97
N GLY A 78 -22.89 34.26 10.02
CA GLY A 78 -21.78 35.21 9.89
C GLY A 78 -21.84 36.15 8.68
N GLY A 79 -22.89 36.05 7.87
CA GLY A 79 -23.22 36.97 6.78
C GLY A 79 -22.10 37.15 5.75
N ALA A 80 -21.95 38.39 5.26
CA ALA A 80 -21.02 38.72 4.17
C ALA A 80 -19.54 38.40 4.49
N ALA A 81 -19.14 38.42 5.76
CA ALA A 81 -17.77 38.09 6.16
C ALA A 81 -17.47 36.59 5.94
N VAL A 82 -18.41 35.71 6.26
CA VAL A 82 -18.30 34.26 6.02
C VAL A 82 -18.31 33.94 4.53
N VAL A 83 -19.15 34.64 3.76
CA VAL A 83 -19.15 34.54 2.30
C VAL A 83 -17.78 34.99 1.75
N ALA A 84 -17.27 36.16 2.14
CA ALA A 84 -15.97 36.65 1.66
C ALA A 84 -14.78 35.78 2.10
N GLY A 85 -14.87 35.11 3.25
CA GLY A 85 -13.83 34.21 3.74
C GLY A 85 -13.91 32.78 3.16
N ALA A 86 -15.11 32.29 2.85
CA ALA A 86 -15.32 31.03 2.14
C ALA A 86 -15.06 31.18 0.62
N PHE A 87 -15.16 32.41 0.11
CA PHE A 87 -14.99 32.76 -1.31
C PHE A 87 -14.11 34.02 -1.45
N PRO A 88 -12.79 33.96 -1.16
CA PRO A 88 -11.91 35.12 -1.22
C PRO A 88 -11.87 35.72 -2.64
N PRO A 89 -11.97 37.07 -2.80
CA PRO A 89 -11.91 37.70 -4.10
C PRO A 89 -10.50 37.59 -4.72
N ASP A 90 -10.44 37.42 -6.04
CA ASP A 90 -9.20 37.42 -6.82
C ASP A 90 -8.44 38.74 -6.61
N VAL A 91 -7.27 38.68 -5.96
CA VAL A 91 -6.37 39.84 -5.82
C VAL A 91 -5.47 39.91 -7.05
N GLU A 92 -5.92 40.60 -8.09
CA GLU A 92 -5.03 41.39 -8.96
C GLU A 92 -5.75 42.67 -9.45
N SER A 93 -5.30 43.82 -8.96
CA SER A 93 -5.39 45.09 -9.69
C SER A 93 -4.05 45.80 -9.55
N PRO A 94 -3.25 45.93 -10.63
CA PRO A 94 -2.21 46.94 -10.65
C PRO A 94 -2.88 48.31 -10.80
N GLY A 95 -2.54 49.24 -9.91
CA GLY A 95 -3.07 50.59 -9.92
C GLY A 95 -2.74 51.36 -11.20
N GLY A 96 -3.77 51.87 -11.87
CA GLY A 96 -3.66 52.90 -12.89
C GLY A 96 -4.31 54.20 -12.39
N ALA A 97 -3.50 55.23 -12.21
CA ALA A 97 -3.95 56.59 -11.92
C ALA A 97 -4.68 57.22 -13.13
N ALA A 98 -5.62 58.12 -12.82
CA ALA A 98 -6.58 58.73 -13.74
C ALA A 98 -6.06 60.04 -14.41
N PRO A 99 -6.90 60.95 -14.98
CA PRO A 99 -7.11 61.09 -16.43
C PRO A 99 -6.94 62.54 -16.99
N ALA A 100 -6.90 62.68 -18.32
CA ALA A 100 -7.34 63.85 -19.11
C ALA A 100 -7.10 63.50 -20.59
N GLY A 101 -7.90 63.80 -21.60
CA GLY A 101 -9.12 64.59 -21.80
C GLY A 101 -9.22 64.79 -23.32
N GLY A 102 -10.43 64.98 -23.87
CA GLY A 102 -10.61 65.46 -25.25
C GLY A 102 -11.56 64.65 -26.14
N SER A 103 -12.79 65.15 -26.25
CA SER A 103 -13.76 64.94 -27.35
C SER A 103 -13.30 65.68 -28.64
N PRO A 104 -14.06 65.70 -29.77
CA PRO A 104 -14.89 64.68 -30.46
C PRO A 104 -14.66 64.70 -32.01
N ALA A 105 -15.33 63.82 -32.79
CA ALA A 105 -16.02 64.11 -34.08
C ALA A 105 -16.10 62.93 -35.10
N GLY A 106 -17.24 62.86 -35.82
CA GLY A 106 -17.46 62.21 -37.14
C GLY A 106 -18.28 60.91 -37.08
N ALA A 107 -19.57 60.80 -37.45
CA ALA A 107 -20.35 61.12 -38.66
C ALA A 107 -20.38 60.00 -39.74
N GLY A 108 -21.60 59.57 -40.09
CA GLY A 108 -21.98 58.81 -41.31
C GLY A 108 -21.98 57.28 -41.16
N GLY A 109 -22.93 56.50 -41.64
CA GLY A 109 -24.07 56.74 -42.53
C GLY A 109 -24.89 55.44 -42.71
N GLU A 110 -26.08 55.60 -43.28
CA GLU A 110 -27.15 54.62 -43.48
C GLU A 110 -26.95 53.68 -44.68
N GLY A 111 -27.77 52.61 -44.72
CA GLY A 111 -28.07 51.73 -45.86
C GLY A 111 -27.66 50.27 -45.59
N SER A 112 -28.37 49.20 -45.97
CA SER A 112 -29.57 48.96 -46.78
C SER A 112 -29.55 47.45 -47.11
N VAL A 113 -30.46 46.61 -46.57
CA VAL A 113 -31.52 45.82 -47.26
C VAL A 113 -31.08 44.48 -47.91
N ASP A 114 -31.95 43.47 -47.70
CA ASP A 114 -32.18 42.20 -48.41
C ASP A 114 -31.24 41.02 -48.16
N ALA A 115 -31.64 39.74 -48.18
CA ALA A 115 -32.91 38.99 -48.06
C ALA A 115 -32.50 37.53 -48.33
N ALA A 116 -32.92 36.55 -47.52
CA ALA A 116 -33.12 35.16 -47.94
C ALA A 116 -33.71 34.33 -46.79
N SER A 117 -34.66 33.49 -47.18
CA SER A 117 -35.66 32.82 -46.35
C SER A 117 -35.21 31.41 -45.92
N PRO A 118 -36.12 30.47 -45.60
CA PRO A 118 -36.11 29.67 -44.38
C PRO A 118 -35.54 28.26 -44.63
N ASP A 119 -35.23 27.51 -43.57
CA ASP A 119 -35.75 26.17 -43.36
C ASP A 119 -35.07 25.48 -42.16
N GLU A 120 -35.93 24.77 -41.44
CA GLU A 120 -35.72 23.57 -40.65
C GLU A 120 -34.30 22.97 -40.67
N ASP A 121 -33.62 23.10 -39.54
CA ASP A 121 -32.78 22.07 -38.96
C ASP A 121 -32.46 22.51 -37.53
N SER A 122 -33.02 21.83 -36.54
CA SER A 122 -32.56 21.91 -35.15
C SER A 122 -31.28 21.08 -35.06
N PRO A 123 -30.08 21.68 -34.86
CA PRO A 123 -28.98 20.92 -34.32
C PRO A 123 -29.16 20.86 -32.80
N ASP A 124 -28.96 19.68 -32.23
CA ASP A 124 -28.81 19.46 -30.80
C ASP A 124 -27.98 20.59 -30.18
N GLU A 125 -28.58 21.38 -29.29
CA GLU A 125 -27.83 22.34 -28.46
C GLU A 125 -26.81 21.54 -27.67
N ASP A 126 -25.56 21.65 -28.10
CA ASP A 126 -24.40 21.01 -27.52
C ASP A 126 -24.42 21.29 -26.00
N SER A 127 -24.55 20.23 -25.19
CA SER A 127 -24.70 20.35 -23.72
C SER A 127 -23.55 21.14 -23.07
N THR A 128 -22.42 21.24 -23.77
CA THR A 128 -21.26 22.07 -23.48
C THR A 128 -21.60 23.58 -23.49
N ASP A 129 -22.43 24.02 -24.43
CA ASP A 129 -22.82 25.41 -24.67
C ASP A 129 -23.81 25.95 -23.61
N VAL A 130 -24.63 25.07 -23.04
CA VAL A 130 -25.54 25.38 -21.91
C VAL A 130 -24.75 25.63 -20.63
N LEU A 131 -23.74 24.82 -20.34
CA LEU A 131 -22.88 25.01 -19.16
C LEU A 131 -22.00 26.26 -19.29
N ASP A 132 -21.53 26.57 -20.49
CA ASP A 132 -20.69 27.74 -20.73
C ASP A 132 -21.49 29.06 -20.68
N ARG A 133 -22.76 29.05 -21.14
CA ARG A 133 -23.71 30.16 -20.91
C ARG A 133 -23.98 30.40 -19.42
N ALA A 134 -24.27 29.34 -18.66
CA ALA A 134 -24.52 29.45 -17.22
C ALA A 134 -23.26 29.92 -16.44
N ARG A 135 -22.05 29.53 -16.87
CA ARG A 135 -20.79 30.08 -16.34
C ARG A 135 -20.59 31.55 -16.70
N ALA A 136 -20.90 31.95 -17.93
CA ALA A 136 -20.80 33.34 -18.36
C ALA A 136 -21.77 34.25 -17.59
N GLU A 137 -22.97 33.75 -17.26
CA GLU A 137 -23.97 34.47 -16.48
C GLU A 137 -23.60 34.57 -14.98
N LEU A 138 -23.06 33.50 -14.39
CA LEU A 138 -22.49 33.56 -13.03
C LEU A 138 -21.34 34.57 -12.91
N ARG A 139 -20.59 34.81 -13.99
CA ARG A 139 -19.46 35.76 -14.04
C ARG A 139 -19.86 37.18 -14.42
N ARG A 140 -21.14 37.43 -14.75
CA ARG A 140 -21.61 38.74 -15.20
C ARG A 140 -21.69 39.71 -14.00
N PRO A 141 -21.12 40.93 -14.10
CA PRO A 141 -21.25 41.93 -13.04
C PRO A 141 -22.73 42.26 -12.79
N GLY A 142 -23.17 42.16 -11.53
CA GLY A 142 -24.56 42.45 -11.13
C GLY A 142 -25.48 41.24 -10.97
N THR A 143 -24.98 40.01 -11.14
CA THR A 143 -25.75 38.79 -10.87
C THR A 143 -26.11 38.70 -9.37
N SER A 144 -27.41 38.64 -9.05
CA SER A 144 -27.88 38.59 -7.67
C SER A 144 -27.61 37.23 -7.00
N ALA A 145 -27.57 37.21 -5.67
CA ALA A 145 -27.35 35.98 -4.90
C ALA A 145 -28.46 34.95 -5.15
N GLU A 146 -29.72 35.36 -5.25
CA GLU A 146 -30.81 34.42 -5.58
C GLU A 146 -30.63 33.82 -6.99
N ARG A 147 -30.19 34.63 -7.97
CA ARG A 147 -29.95 34.17 -9.35
C ARG A 147 -28.75 33.23 -9.44
N ALA A 148 -27.69 33.49 -8.68
CA ALA A 148 -26.55 32.58 -8.59
C ALA A 148 -26.95 31.23 -7.98
N VAL A 149 -27.76 31.22 -6.92
CA VAL A 149 -28.29 30.00 -6.30
C VAL A 149 -29.22 29.25 -7.24
N GLU A 150 -30.04 29.95 -8.01
CA GLU A 150 -30.91 29.38 -9.03
C GLU A 150 -30.10 28.68 -10.14
N LEU A 151 -29.06 29.34 -10.67
CA LEU A 151 -28.16 28.77 -11.68
C LEU A 151 -27.40 27.54 -11.17
N LEU A 152 -26.97 27.56 -9.90
CA LEU A 152 -26.27 26.44 -9.27
C LEU A 152 -27.20 25.24 -8.98
N ARG A 153 -28.49 25.48 -8.72
CA ARG A 153 -29.53 24.44 -8.59
C ARG A 153 -29.91 23.85 -9.94
N ALA A 154 -30.05 24.68 -10.96
CA ALA A 154 -30.37 24.28 -12.33
C ALA A 154 -29.23 23.47 -12.98
N HIS A 155 -27.99 23.72 -12.57
CA HIS A 155 -26.81 23.03 -13.10
C HIS A 155 -25.89 22.55 -11.96
N PRO A 156 -26.17 21.39 -11.33
CA PRO A 156 -25.44 20.87 -10.16
C PRO A 156 -23.92 20.69 -10.38
N VAL A 157 -23.51 20.50 -11.64
CA VAL A 157 -22.09 20.44 -12.05
C VAL A 157 -21.36 21.77 -11.81
N LEU A 158 -22.05 22.91 -11.90
CA LEU A 158 -21.49 24.23 -11.58
C LEU A 158 -21.27 24.41 -10.08
N ALA A 159 -22.14 23.83 -9.24
CA ALA A 159 -21.94 23.81 -7.78
C ALA A 159 -20.79 22.90 -7.34
N HIS A 160 -20.44 21.89 -8.13
CA HIS A 160 -19.29 21.03 -7.91
C HIS A 160 -17.99 21.69 -8.40
N THR A 161 -18.01 22.34 -9.57
CA THR A 161 -16.84 23.04 -10.14
C THR A 161 -16.53 24.38 -9.46
N ALA A 162 -17.53 25.09 -8.94
CA ALA A 162 -17.34 26.33 -8.16
C ALA A 162 -16.63 26.09 -6.82
N ARG A 163 -16.76 24.90 -6.22
CA ARG A 163 -16.03 24.49 -5.00
C ARG A 163 -14.53 24.21 -5.24
N GLN A 164 -14.09 24.19 -6.49
CA GLN A 164 -12.71 23.83 -6.88
C GLN A 164 -12.05 24.84 -7.81
N ALA A 165 -12.58 26.07 -7.89
CA ALA A 165 -12.04 27.12 -8.75
C ALA A 165 -10.73 27.71 -8.18
N GLY A 166 -9.67 26.90 -8.25
CA GLY A 166 -8.28 27.28 -8.02
C GLY A 166 -7.29 26.29 -8.63
N SER A 167 -7.68 25.02 -8.84
CA SER A 167 -6.76 23.93 -9.19
C SER A 167 -6.99 23.30 -10.58
N VAL A 168 -7.69 23.94 -11.51
CA VAL A 168 -7.86 23.40 -12.89
C VAL A 168 -6.93 24.07 -13.91
N ARG A 169 -6.03 24.97 -13.48
CA ARG A 169 -4.97 25.52 -14.34
C ARG A 169 -3.72 24.62 -14.47
N LEU A 170 -3.72 23.45 -13.82
CA LEU A 170 -2.51 22.68 -13.50
C LEU A 170 -1.89 21.85 -14.63
N LEU A 171 -2.41 21.98 -15.86
CA LEU A 171 -1.81 21.39 -17.05
C LEU A 171 -1.69 22.37 -18.23
N HIS A 172 -1.94 23.68 -18.04
CA HIS A 172 -2.17 24.62 -19.16
C HIS A 172 -1.30 25.89 -19.14
N SER A 173 -0.02 25.76 -18.80
CA SER A 173 0.99 26.60 -19.44
C SER A 173 1.95 25.70 -20.22
N PRO A 174 1.69 25.45 -21.52
CA PRO A 174 2.40 24.45 -22.33
C PRO A 174 3.92 24.67 -22.51
N GLY A 175 4.51 25.67 -21.86
CA GLY A 175 5.93 26.02 -21.97
C GLY A 175 6.74 26.09 -20.67
N ALA A 176 6.11 26.10 -19.48
CA ALA A 176 6.85 26.28 -18.22
C ALA A 176 7.15 24.94 -17.54
N PRO A 177 8.42 24.60 -17.25
CA PRO A 177 8.75 23.40 -16.49
C PRO A 177 8.21 23.54 -15.06
N MET A 178 7.47 22.52 -14.61
CA MET A 178 6.93 22.48 -13.25
C MET A 178 7.93 21.82 -12.29
N THR A 179 8.00 22.30 -11.05
CA THR A 179 8.78 21.63 -10.00
C THR A 179 8.05 20.42 -9.42
N ARG A 180 8.77 19.51 -8.77
CA ARG A 180 8.16 18.34 -8.11
C ARG A 180 7.13 18.74 -7.04
N THR A 181 7.46 19.73 -6.22
CA THR A 181 6.60 20.16 -5.10
C THR A 181 5.30 20.73 -5.64
N GLU A 182 5.38 21.65 -6.62
CA GLU A 182 4.21 22.19 -7.30
C GLU A 182 3.36 21.07 -7.88
N ALA A 183 3.95 20.14 -8.63
CA ALA A 183 3.21 19.04 -9.25
C ALA A 183 2.52 18.12 -8.23
N LEU A 184 3.11 17.89 -7.06
CA LEU A 184 2.51 17.05 -6.02
C LEU A 184 1.40 17.75 -5.26
N ASP A 185 1.56 19.04 -4.92
CA ASP A 185 0.50 19.84 -4.28
C ASP A 185 -0.74 19.92 -5.18
N GLN A 186 -0.48 20.05 -6.48
CA GLN A 186 -1.44 20.10 -7.57
C GLN A 186 -2.13 18.75 -7.82
N ALA A 187 -1.34 17.69 -8.01
CA ALA A 187 -1.87 16.37 -8.32
C ALA A 187 -2.58 15.75 -7.12
N GLY A 188 -2.05 15.88 -5.89
CA GLY A 188 -2.65 15.24 -4.71
C GLY A 188 -4.08 15.72 -4.43
N SER A 189 -4.34 17.02 -4.60
CA SER A 189 -5.69 17.58 -4.44
C SER A 189 -6.62 17.22 -5.61
N ALA A 190 -6.12 17.27 -6.85
CA ALA A 190 -6.91 16.94 -8.04
C ALA A 190 -7.21 15.43 -8.17
N LEU A 191 -6.28 14.56 -7.76
CA LEU A 191 -6.46 13.10 -7.75
C LEU A 191 -7.48 12.66 -6.71
N ARG A 192 -7.40 13.22 -5.48
CA ARG A 192 -8.42 12.97 -4.45
C ARG A 192 -9.81 13.43 -4.86
N ALA A 193 -9.88 14.48 -5.68
CA ALA A 193 -11.12 14.96 -6.26
C ALA A 193 -11.57 14.16 -7.51
N GLY A 194 -10.78 13.22 -8.01
CA GLY A 194 -11.06 12.48 -9.25
C GLY A 194 -10.96 13.33 -10.53
N VAL A 195 -10.34 14.51 -10.47
CA VAL A 195 -10.30 15.50 -11.55
C VAL A 195 -9.11 15.28 -12.49
N LEU A 196 -8.02 14.67 -12.00
CA LEU A 196 -6.81 14.43 -12.78
C LEU A 196 -6.61 12.94 -13.02
N ALA A 197 -6.73 12.48 -14.27
CA ALA A 197 -6.48 11.08 -14.61
C ALA A 197 -4.97 10.81 -14.75
N PRO A 198 -4.45 9.63 -14.32
CA PRO A 198 -3.04 9.26 -14.53
C PRO A 198 -2.56 9.38 -15.98
N ARG A 199 -3.47 9.16 -16.94
CA ARG A 199 -3.22 9.33 -18.37
C ARG A 199 -2.83 10.76 -18.75
N GLU A 200 -3.44 11.76 -18.13
CA GLU A 200 -3.12 13.16 -18.40
C GLU A 200 -1.75 13.55 -17.85
N ILE A 201 -1.40 13.02 -16.66
CA ILE A 201 -0.05 13.17 -16.09
C ILE A 201 0.99 12.58 -17.05
N LEU A 202 0.76 11.36 -17.54
CA LEU A 202 1.67 10.71 -18.48
C LEU A 202 1.86 11.50 -19.78
N LEU A 203 0.76 11.99 -20.38
CA LEU A 203 0.77 12.60 -21.71
C LEU A 203 1.16 14.08 -21.72
N ARG A 204 0.92 14.82 -20.62
CA ARG A 204 1.01 16.30 -20.63
C ARG A 204 2.04 16.85 -19.64
N MET A 205 2.37 16.12 -18.57
CA MET A 205 3.25 16.67 -17.54
C MET A 205 4.70 16.77 -18.01
N ARG A 206 5.30 17.94 -17.76
CA ARG A 206 6.69 18.27 -18.09
C ARG A 206 7.38 18.87 -16.86
N PRO A 207 8.65 18.52 -16.59
CA PRO A 207 9.51 17.58 -17.33
C PRO A 207 9.18 16.10 -17.04
N ALA A 208 9.66 15.18 -17.88
CA ALA A 208 9.42 13.73 -17.79
C ALA A 208 9.75 13.14 -16.40
N ARG A 209 10.81 13.65 -15.75
CA ARG A 209 11.15 13.26 -14.37
C ARG A 209 10.01 13.53 -13.39
N VAL A 210 9.39 14.71 -13.49
CA VAL A 210 8.30 15.11 -12.60
C VAL A 210 7.08 14.23 -12.86
N ALA A 211 6.76 13.94 -14.12
CA ALA A 211 5.71 12.98 -14.47
C ALA A 211 5.94 11.60 -13.83
N ALA A 212 7.16 11.05 -13.93
CA ALA A 212 7.49 9.76 -13.31
C ALA A 212 7.40 9.81 -11.79
N GLN A 213 7.84 10.90 -11.16
CA GLN A 213 7.76 11.08 -9.72
C GLN A 213 6.32 11.19 -9.23
N VAL A 214 5.49 11.97 -9.93
CA VAL A 214 4.07 12.11 -9.59
C VAL A 214 3.37 10.78 -9.78
N LEU A 215 3.52 10.10 -10.92
CA LEU A 215 2.93 8.76 -11.14
C LEU A 215 3.36 7.73 -10.10
N ALA A 216 4.62 7.78 -9.65
CA ALA A 216 5.10 6.93 -8.56
C ALA A 216 4.42 7.23 -7.22
N VAL A 217 4.18 8.51 -6.92
CA VAL A 217 3.42 8.92 -5.73
C VAL A 217 1.95 8.52 -5.86
N VAL A 218 1.32 8.75 -7.02
CA VAL A 218 -0.07 8.35 -7.29
C VAL A 218 -0.25 6.84 -7.08
N ALA A 219 0.63 6.03 -7.67
CA ALA A 219 0.57 4.58 -7.53
C ALA A 219 0.69 4.15 -6.06
N ARG A 220 1.51 4.83 -5.25
CA ARG A 220 1.75 4.49 -3.85
C ARG A 220 0.67 5.00 -2.88
N GLU A 221 0.35 6.30 -2.94
CA GLU A 221 -0.53 6.96 -1.97
C GLU A 221 -2.02 6.81 -2.32
N HIS A 222 -2.33 6.64 -3.60
CA HIS A 222 -3.69 6.49 -4.10
C HIS A 222 -3.95 5.09 -4.67
N ALA A 223 -3.20 4.09 -4.23
CA ALA A 223 -3.46 2.68 -4.57
C ALA A 223 -4.95 2.33 -4.37
N TYR A 224 -5.59 2.87 -3.34
CA TYR A 224 -7.01 2.69 -3.04
C TYR A 224 -7.99 3.40 -4.00
N VAL A 225 -7.62 4.54 -4.59
CA VAL A 225 -8.55 5.40 -5.36
C VAL A 225 -8.34 5.23 -6.86
N THR A 226 -7.08 5.27 -7.32
CA THR A 226 -6.74 5.13 -8.73
C THR A 226 -6.30 3.71 -9.09
N GLY A 227 -5.89 2.90 -8.11
CA GLY A 227 -5.28 1.58 -8.35
C GLY A 227 -3.86 1.71 -8.87
N GLU A 228 -2.88 1.08 -8.21
CA GLU A 228 -1.57 0.88 -8.85
C GLU A 228 -1.74 0.15 -10.20
N MET A 229 -2.73 -0.74 -10.28
CA MET A 229 -3.06 -1.45 -11.51
C MET A 229 -3.38 -0.51 -12.68
N ALA A 230 -4.13 0.57 -12.48
CA ALA A 230 -4.44 1.49 -13.58
C ALA A 230 -3.19 2.23 -14.08
N VAL A 231 -2.27 2.59 -13.16
CA VAL A 231 -0.97 3.18 -13.53
C VAL A 231 -0.09 2.13 -14.23
N HIS A 232 -0.14 0.87 -13.78
CA HIS A 232 0.55 -0.25 -14.41
C HIS A 232 0.04 -0.50 -15.84
N GLU A 233 -1.25 -0.69 -16.03
CA GLU A 233 -1.91 -0.90 -17.34
C GLU A 233 -1.67 0.26 -18.29
N LEU A 234 -1.59 1.50 -17.77
CA LEU A 234 -1.29 2.67 -18.57
C LEU A 234 0.19 2.72 -19.01
N LEU A 235 1.13 2.46 -18.10
CA LEU A 235 2.56 2.60 -18.36
C LEU A 235 3.18 1.39 -19.07
N ARG A 236 2.71 0.18 -18.75
CA ARG A 236 3.32 -1.07 -19.20
C ARG A 236 3.37 -1.17 -20.73
N PRO A 237 2.28 -0.99 -21.50
CA PRO A 237 2.34 -1.06 -22.96
C PRO A 237 3.33 -0.04 -23.54
N ALA A 238 3.29 1.21 -23.05
CA ALA A 238 4.20 2.25 -23.51
C ALA A 238 5.69 1.89 -23.24
N ILE A 239 6.00 1.27 -22.10
CA ILE A 239 7.36 0.84 -21.75
C ILE A 239 7.78 -0.37 -22.59
N VAL A 240 6.94 -1.40 -22.68
CA VAL A 240 7.26 -2.65 -23.39
C VAL A 240 7.42 -2.40 -24.89
N ASP A 241 6.50 -1.64 -25.50
CA ASP A 241 6.52 -1.39 -26.95
C ASP A 241 7.69 -0.50 -27.39
N THR A 242 8.24 0.33 -26.50
CA THR A 242 9.32 1.27 -26.85
C THR A 242 10.68 0.89 -26.30
N LEU A 243 10.78 0.51 -25.03
CA LEU A 243 12.04 0.17 -24.36
C LEU A 243 12.28 -1.34 -24.35
N GLY A 244 11.22 -2.12 -24.12
CA GLY A 244 11.28 -3.56 -23.96
C GLY A 244 12.40 -3.99 -22.99
N THR A 245 13.16 -5.00 -23.40
CA THR A 245 14.34 -5.51 -22.69
C THR A 245 15.67 -4.93 -23.19
N SER A 246 15.64 -3.84 -23.97
CA SER A 246 16.86 -3.22 -24.51
C SER A 246 17.66 -2.48 -23.43
N SER A 247 18.77 -3.06 -22.98
CA SER A 247 19.62 -2.44 -21.96
C SER A 247 20.23 -1.11 -22.41
N GLY A 248 20.53 -0.95 -23.71
CA GLY A 248 20.93 0.32 -24.32
C GLY A 248 19.88 1.43 -24.19
N ALA A 249 18.61 1.11 -24.43
CA ALA A 249 17.51 2.07 -24.32
C ALA A 249 17.30 2.51 -22.86
N TRP A 250 17.31 1.55 -21.92
CA TRP A 250 17.23 1.83 -20.48
C TRP A 250 18.41 2.66 -19.97
N ALA A 251 19.63 2.38 -20.44
CA ALA A 251 20.81 3.17 -20.10
C ALA A 251 20.73 4.61 -20.65
N HIS A 252 20.13 4.82 -21.83
CA HIS A 252 19.86 6.16 -22.34
C HIS A 252 18.82 6.88 -21.46
N LEU A 253 17.68 6.24 -21.20
CA LEU A 253 16.60 6.79 -20.36
C LEU A 253 17.13 7.25 -19.00
N ALA A 254 17.91 6.41 -18.32
CA ALA A 254 18.46 6.71 -17.00
C ALA A 254 19.35 7.97 -16.99
N ARG A 255 20.12 8.20 -18.06
CA ARG A 255 20.97 9.39 -18.22
C ARG A 255 20.18 10.64 -18.61
N ALA A 256 19.17 10.48 -19.46
CA ALA A 256 18.38 11.59 -20.00
C ALA A 256 17.30 12.10 -19.04
N LEU A 257 16.69 11.22 -18.24
CA LEU A 257 15.51 11.53 -17.41
C LEU A 257 15.68 12.78 -16.54
N GLY A 258 16.86 13.00 -15.96
CA GLY A 258 17.13 14.12 -15.06
C GLY A 258 17.09 15.50 -15.71
N ARG A 259 17.29 15.57 -17.03
CA ARG A 259 17.44 16.81 -17.81
C ARG A 259 16.44 16.94 -18.97
N PHE A 260 15.64 15.91 -19.21
CA PHE A 260 14.72 15.88 -20.33
C PHE A 260 13.50 16.78 -20.07
N ALA A 261 13.38 17.85 -20.85
CA ALA A 261 12.33 18.87 -20.69
C ALA A 261 10.95 18.42 -21.22
N GLY A 262 10.91 17.41 -22.08
CA GLY A 262 9.69 16.88 -22.68
C GLY A 262 8.88 15.98 -21.74
N THR A 263 7.93 15.26 -22.32
CA THR A 263 7.04 14.31 -21.60
C THR A 263 7.70 12.94 -21.46
N LEU A 264 7.11 12.04 -20.65
CA LEU A 264 7.59 10.66 -20.52
C LEU A 264 7.53 9.87 -21.85
N PRO A 265 6.42 9.89 -22.61
CA PRO A 265 6.36 9.21 -23.91
C PRO A 265 7.38 9.74 -24.92
N GLU A 266 7.63 11.06 -24.94
CA GLU A 266 8.68 11.65 -25.77
C GLU A 266 10.07 11.09 -25.39
N LEU A 267 10.35 10.98 -24.09
CA LEU A 267 11.60 10.38 -23.61
C LEU A 267 11.72 8.88 -23.95
N PHE A 268 10.62 8.13 -23.86
CA PHE A 268 10.60 6.71 -24.22
C PHE A 268 10.93 6.52 -25.71
N ALA A 269 10.31 7.32 -26.58
CA ALA A 269 10.58 7.29 -28.02
C ALA A 269 12.03 7.67 -28.36
N GLU A 270 12.61 8.69 -27.70
CA GLU A 270 14.03 9.04 -27.89
C GLU A 270 14.97 7.92 -27.40
N SER A 271 14.62 7.29 -26.28
CA SER A 271 15.41 6.20 -25.71
C SER A 271 15.36 4.94 -26.58
N ALA A 272 14.22 4.65 -27.21
CA ALA A 272 14.01 3.50 -28.10
C ALA A 272 14.95 3.47 -29.32
N ALA A 273 15.41 4.65 -29.78
CA ALA A 273 16.38 4.75 -30.86
C ALA A 273 17.78 4.21 -30.48
N HIS A 274 18.04 3.97 -29.19
CA HIS A 274 19.32 3.47 -28.69
C HIS A 274 19.26 1.96 -28.52
N THR A 275 19.80 1.25 -29.50
CA THR A 275 19.92 -0.21 -29.48
C THR A 275 21.34 -0.64 -29.06
N GLY A 276 21.46 -1.87 -28.58
CA GLY A 276 22.73 -2.47 -28.16
C GLY A 276 22.79 -2.77 -26.66
N GLU A 277 23.76 -3.59 -26.28
CA GLU A 277 23.97 -3.99 -24.90
C GLU A 277 24.77 -2.91 -24.15
N ALA A 278 24.25 -2.41 -23.03
CA ALA A 278 24.92 -1.41 -22.21
C ALA A 278 24.64 -1.60 -20.73
N ALA A 279 25.63 -1.31 -19.89
CA ALA A 279 25.42 -1.25 -18.45
C ALA A 279 24.52 -0.05 -18.09
N ILE A 280 23.45 -0.33 -17.34
CA ILE A 280 22.45 0.64 -16.93
C ILE A 280 22.89 1.24 -15.58
N ARG A 281 23.65 2.33 -15.67
CA ARG A 281 24.06 3.12 -14.50
C ARG A 281 23.07 4.23 -14.22
N VAL A 282 22.39 4.17 -13.07
CA VAL A 282 21.31 5.12 -12.74
C VAL A 282 21.77 6.16 -11.73
N PRO A 283 21.78 7.47 -12.10
CA PRO A 283 22.09 8.53 -11.16
C PRO A 283 21.14 8.52 -9.95
N ALA A 284 21.68 8.73 -8.75
CA ALA A 284 20.91 8.66 -7.50
C ALA A 284 19.66 9.58 -7.51
N ALA A 285 19.74 10.74 -8.16
CA ALA A 285 18.64 11.71 -8.24
C ALA A 285 17.40 11.22 -9.01
N VAL A 286 17.56 10.23 -9.91
CA VAL A 286 16.47 9.68 -10.74
C VAL A 286 16.21 8.20 -10.47
N ARG A 287 17.03 7.54 -9.64
CA ARG A 287 16.88 6.12 -9.29
C ARG A 287 15.48 5.72 -8.82
N PRO A 288 14.79 6.49 -7.94
CA PRO A 288 13.43 6.12 -7.55
C PRO A 288 12.45 6.08 -8.74
N SER A 289 12.60 7.01 -9.69
CA SER A 289 11.77 7.08 -10.89
C SER A 289 12.09 5.95 -11.88
N VAL A 290 13.37 5.66 -12.11
CA VAL A 290 13.76 4.54 -12.99
C VAL A 290 13.37 3.20 -12.38
N GLY A 291 13.59 3.00 -11.07
CA GLY A 291 13.13 1.80 -10.36
C GLY A 291 11.61 1.63 -10.44
N PHE A 292 10.85 2.72 -10.28
CA PHE A 292 9.39 2.71 -10.46
C PHE A 292 8.96 2.27 -11.87
N LEU A 293 9.66 2.72 -12.92
CA LEU A 293 9.38 2.33 -14.31
C LEU A 293 9.79 0.87 -14.58
N LEU A 294 10.96 0.43 -14.11
CA LEU A 294 11.42 -0.96 -14.26
C LEU A 294 10.46 -1.96 -13.63
N ARG A 295 9.84 -1.63 -12.50
CA ARG A 295 8.82 -2.47 -11.85
C ARG A 295 7.55 -2.70 -12.69
N ARG A 296 7.39 -2.02 -13.84
CA ARG A 296 6.28 -2.26 -14.79
C ARG A 296 6.57 -3.40 -15.76
N LEU A 297 7.81 -3.87 -15.80
CA LEU A 297 8.21 -5.06 -16.54
C LEU A 297 7.75 -6.31 -15.81
N ASP A 298 7.52 -7.40 -16.55
CA ASP A 298 7.22 -8.70 -15.98
C ASP A 298 8.50 -9.44 -15.52
N GLU A 299 8.32 -10.66 -15.04
CA GLU A 299 9.39 -11.50 -14.50
C GLU A 299 10.46 -11.84 -15.53
N ASP A 300 10.08 -12.18 -16.77
CA ASP A 300 11.03 -12.59 -17.82
C ASP A 300 11.81 -11.38 -18.34
N GLU A 301 11.12 -10.25 -18.52
CA GLU A 301 11.72 -8.97 -18.91
C GLU A 301 12.72 -8.46 -17.86
N LEU A 302 12.35 -8.51 -16.58
CA LEU A 302 13.26 -8.16 -15.48
C LEU A 302 14.43 -9.12 -15.38
N THR A 303 14.21 -10.43 -15.53
CA THR A 303 15.28 -11.44 -15.49
C THR A 303 16.35 -11.14 -16.54
N SER A 304 15.96 -10.65 -17.73
CA SER A 304 16.86 -10.22 -18.79
C SER A 304 17.62 -8.92 -18.45
N LEU A 305 16.96 -7.93 -17.84
CA LEU A 305 17.57 -6.62 -17.58
C LEU A 305 18.40 -6.53 -16.29
N ILE A 306 18.04 -7.27 -15.24
CA ILE A 306 18.71 -7.18 -13.93
C ILE A 306 20.24 -7.36 -14.04
N PRO A 307 20.79 -8.31 -14.82
CA PRO A 307 22.24 -8.45 -15.00
C PRO A 307 22.96 -7.20 -15.53
N HIS A 308 22.24 -6.27 -16.17
CA HIS A 308 22.80 -5.03 -16.70
C HIS A 308 22.65 -3.83 -15.74
N LEU A 309 21.90 -3.98 -14.64
CA LEU A 309 21.69 -2.91 -13.66
C LEU A 309 22.93 -2.78 -12.75
N ASP A 310 23.19 -1.56 -12.28
CA ASP A 310 24.08 -1.40 -11.11
C ASP A 310 23.41 -1.90 -9.82
N ASP A 311 24.22 -2.33 -8.84
CA ASP A 311 23.74 -2.89 -7.57
C ASP A 311 22.73 -1.99 -6.87
N ALA A 312 23.00 -0.68 -6.83
CA ALA A 312 22.13 0.28 -6.16
C ALA A 312 20.74 0.37 -6.81
N THR A 313 20.68 0.24 -8.13
CA THR A 313 19.44 0.26 -8.92
C THR A 313 18.69 -1.06 -8.80
N ALA A 314 19.40 -2.20 -8.85
CA ALA A 314 18.81 -3.50 -8.62
C ALA A 314 18.14 -3.54 -7.24
N VAL A 315 18.86 -3.14 -6.18
CA VAL A 315 18.31 -3.05 -4.81
C VAL A 315 17.11 -2.10 -4.74
N ALA A 316 17.13 -0.97 -5.47
CA ALA A 316 16.01 -0.04 -5.52
C ALA A 316 14.74 -0.62 -6.18
N LEU A 317 14.79 -1.79 -6.82
CA LEU A 317 13.60 -2.51 -7.28
C LEU A 317 12.76 -3.03 -6.10
N LEU A 318 13.35 -3.25 -4.92
CA LEU A 318 12.66 -3.65 -3.71
C LEU A 318 12.24 -2.42 -2.88
N PRO A 319 10.94 -2.14 -2.73
CA PRO A 319 10.47 -1.01 -1.94
C PRO A 319 10.49 -1.34 -0.43
N GLY A 320 11.29 -0.61 0.35
CA GLY A 320 11.54 -0.99 1.76
C GLY A 320 10.35 -1.04 2.74
N ASN A 321 9.16 -0.53 2.39
CA ASN A 321 8.02 -0.45 3.31
C ASN A 321 6.80 -1.31 2.92
N VAL A 322 6.88 -2.09 1.84
CA VAL A 322 5.78 -2.96 1.38
C VAL A 322 6.36 -4.33 1.02
N PRO A 323 5.60 -5.44 1.08
CA PRO A 323 6.06 -6.75 0.62
C PRO A 323 6.77 -6.66 -0.75
N PRO A 324 7.80 -7.48 -1.04
CA PRO A 324 8.46 -7.43 -2.32
C PRO A 324 7.48 -7.79 -3.44
N LEU A 325 7.57 -7.09 -4.57
CA LEU A 325 6.77 -7.39 -5.77
C LEU A 325 7.07 -8.83 -6.22
N THR A 326 6.04 -9.66 -6.42
CA THR A 326 6.20 -11.07 -6.82
C THR A 326 7.13 -11.19 -8.02
N HIS A 327 6.85 -10.49 -9.13
CA HIS A 327 7.67 -10.59 -10.35
C HIS A 327 9.12 -10.09 -10.16
N VAL A 328 9.36 -9.14 -9.24
CA VAL A 328 10.72 -8.68 -8.90
C VAL A 328 11.45 -9.71 -8.06
N ALA A 329 10.81 -10.28 -7.04
CA ALA A 329 11.38 -11.30 -6.19
C ALA A 329 11.70 -12.57 -6.99
N GLU A 330 10.79 -12.98 -7.87
CA GLU A 330 11.01 -14.11 -8.76
C GLU A 330 12.15 -13.86 -9.75
N ALA A 331 12.18 -12.69 -10.39
CA ALA A 331 13.27 -12.32 -11.30
C ALA A 331 14.62 -12.30 -10.57
N ALA A 332 14.67 -11.81 -9.32
CA ALA A 332 15.87 -11.83 -8.48
C ALA A 332 16.36 -13.27 -8.21
N LEU A 333 15.44 -14.18 -7.87
CA LEU A 333 15.74 -15.59 -7.63
C LEU A 333 16.23 -16.31 -8.90
N ARG A 334 15.64 -16.00 -10.06
CA ARG A 334 16.03 -16.60 -11.35
C ARG A 334 17.40 -16.10 -11.83
N CYS A 335 17.65 -14.79 -11.74
CA CYS A 335 18.89 -14.21 -12.26
C CYS A 335 20.09 -14.38 -11.31
N GLY A 336 19.85 -14.65 -10.02
CA GLY A 336 20.91 -14.85 -9.05
C GLY A 336 21.70 -13.58 -8.70
N HIS A 337 21.13 -12.39 -8.92
CA HIS A 337 21.84 -11.14 -8.73
C HIS A 337 22.16 -10.88 -7.24
N ARG A 338 23.43 -11.04 -6.85
CA ARG A 338 23.88 -11.09 -5.45
C ARG A 338 23.39 -9.93 -4.59
N ALA A 339 23.54 -8.68 -5.03
CA ALA A 339 23.11 -7.52 -4.23
C ALA A 339 21.59 -7.45 -4.05
N LEU A 340 20.83 -7.95 -5.03
CA LEU A 340 19.38 -7.95 -4.99
C LEU A 340 18.85 -9.08 -4.10
N LEU A 341 19.47 -10.27 -4.17
CA LEU A 341 19.17 -11.37 -3.25
C LEU A 341 19.49 -11.00 -1.79
N ALA A 342 20.62 -10.33 -1.55
CA ALA A 342 20.97 -9.82 -0.22
C ALA A 342 19.91 -8.83 0.29
N ALA A 343 19.53 -7.84 -0.54
CA ALA A 343 18.47 -6.89 -0.18
C ALA A 343 17.10 -7.57 0.01
N LEU A 344 16.80 -8.64 -0.73
CA LEU A 344 15.58 -9.43 -0.55
C LEU A 344 15.62 -10.20 0.78
N ALA A 345 16.77 -10.76 1.16
CA ALA A 345 16.95 -11.45 2.45
C ALA A 345 16.82 -10.50 3.65
N GLU A 346 17.32 -9.26 3.52
CA GLU A 346 17.20 -8.20 4.53
C GLU A 346 15.81 -7.53 4.55
N HIS A 347 14.93 -7.85 3.59
CA HIS A 347 13.67 -7.16 3.41
C HIS A 347 12.71 -7.44 4.59
N GLN A 348 12.20 -6.40 5.25
CA GLN A 348 11.34 -6.51 6.45
C GLN A 348 10.05 -7.32 6.24
N HIS A 349 9.64 -7.49 4.98
CA HIS A 349 8.44 -8.22 4.55
C HIS A 349 8.76 -9.35 3.57
N VAL A 350 9.96 -9.95 3.63
CA VAL A 350 10.34 -11.05 2.72
C VAL A 350 9.33 -12.21 2.75
N GLY A 351 8.75 -12.51 3.92
CA GLY A 351 7.76 -13.57 4.07
C GLY A 351 8.37 -14.98 4.04
N ARG A 352 7.64 -15.97 4.58
CA ARG A 352 8.14 -17.35 4.74
C ARG A 352 8.49 -18.01 3.40
N GLN A 353 7.67 -17.79 2.36
CA GLN A 353 7.86 -18.41 1.05
C GLN A 353 9.20 -17.99 0.41
N TYR A 354 9.45 -16.69 0.26
CA TYR A 354 10.68 -16.20 -0.35
C TYR A 354 11.90 -16.46 0.53
N ALA A 355 11.78 -16.33 1.86
CA ALA A 355 12.88 -16.65 2.76
C ALA A 355 13.28 -18.14 2.69
N THR A 356 12.31 -19.05 2.56
CA THR A 356 12.59 -20.50 2.35
C THR A 356 13.31 -20.72 1.03
N ARG A 357 12.88 -20.07 -0.05
CA ARG A 357 13.51 -20.18 -1.37
C ARG A 357 14.92 -19.60 -1.39
N LEU A 358 15.16 -18.47 -0.71
CA LEU A 358 16.48 -17.89 -0.54
C LEU A 358 17.42 -18.85 0.21
N ARG A 359 16.95 -19.45 1.31
CA ARG A 359 17.70 -20.50 2.03
C ARG A 359 18.01 -21.69 1.13
N ASP A 360 17.07 -22.12 0.28
CA ASP A 360 17.23 -23.29 -0.58
C ASP A 360 18.24 -23.06 -1.73
N LEU A 361 18.59 -21.82 -2.06
CA LEU A 361 19.73 -21.50 -2.93
C LEU A 361 21.03 -22.07 -2.32
N GLY A 362 21.14 -21.97 -1.00
CA GLY A 362 22.22 -22.52 -0.23
C GLY A 362 23.48 -21.67 -0.16
N ASP A 363 23.29 -20.35 -0.26
CA ASP A 363 24.32 -19.33 -0.05
C ASP A 363 24.41 -19.00 1.46
N ASP A 364 25.58 -19.22 2.05
CA ASP A 364 25.82 -19.00 3.47
C ASP A 364 25.70 -17.51 3.87
N GLY A 365 26.00 -16.59 2.95
CA GLY A 365 25.81 -15.16 3.16
C GLY A 365 24.34 -14.79 3.22
N LEU A 366 23.48 -15.42 2.40
CA LEU A 366 22.04 -15.22 2.49
C LEU A 366 21.45 -15.80 3.78
N ASP A 367 21.90 -16.98 4.20
CA ASP A 367 21.49 -17.58 5.48
C ASP A 367 21.81 -16.65 6.66
N LEU A 368 22.98 -16.01 6.65
CA LEU A 368 23.38 -15.02 7.66
C LEU A 368 22.41 -13.83 7.69
N LEU A 369 22.07 -13.28 6.52
CA LEU A 369 21.14 -12.16 6.40
C LEU A 369 19.71 -12.53 6.82
N LEU A 370 19.25 -13.73 6.49
CA LEU A 370 17.94 -14.23 6.91
C LEU A 370 17.85 -14.42 8.42
N VAL A 371 18.94 -14.85 9.07
CA VAL A 371 18.98 -14.99 10.53
C VAL A 371 18.90 -13.63 11.22
N ASP A 372 19.57 -12.61 10.69
CA ASP A 372 19.52 -11.24 11.23
C ASP A 372 18.17 -10.54 11.01
N ASN A 373 17.38 -10.98 10.03
CA ASN A 373 16.12 -10.35 9.68
C ASN A 373 14.96 -10.80 10.59
N ASP A 374 14.99 -10.36 11.85
CA ASP A 374 13.97 -10.70 12.84
C ASP A 374 12.56 -10.24 12.46
N SER A 375 12.43 -9.18 11.65
CA SER A 375 11.14 -8.64 11.21
C SER A 375 10.49 -9.43 10.07
N GLY A 376 11.30 -9.97 9.16
CA GLY A 376 10.83 -10.60 7.92
C GLY A 376 10.83 -12.12 7.96
N VAL A 377 11.58 -12.72 8.89
CA VAL A 377 11.80 -14.17 8.98
C VAL A 377 11.23 -14.73 10.28
N THR A 378 10.52 -15.85 10.18
CA THR A 378 9.94 -16.52 11.35
C THR A 378 11.03 -17.18 12.19
N ALA A 379 10.81 -17.27 13.51
CA ALA A 379 11.69 -18.04 14.40
C ALA A 379 11.83 -19.50 13.95
N GLU A 380 10.77 -20.11 13.39
CA GLU A 380 10.83 -21.46 12.84
C GLU A 380 11.87 -21.58 11.70
N LEU A 381 11.86 -20.65 10.74
CA LEU A 381 12.79 -20.68 9.62
C LEU A 381 14.24 -20.40 10.06
N ARG A 382 14.47 -19.49 11.01
CA ARG A 382 15.82 -19.30 11.60
C ARG A 382 16.35 -20.58 12.24
N ARG A 383 15.50 -21.29 12.98
CA ARG A 383 15.86 -22.59 13.57
C ARG A 383 16.21 -23.63 12.51
N GLU A 384 15.49 -23.66 11.39
CA GLU A 384 15.82 -24.52 10.25
C GLU A 384 17.22 -24.18 9.70
N ILE A 385 17.55 -22.89 9.54
CA ILE A 385 18.88 -22.42 9.12
C ILE A 385 19.98 -22.91 10.09
N TYR A 386 19.79 -22.77 11.41
CA TYR A 386 20.78 -23.24 12.39
C TYR A 386 21.06 -24.73 12.27
N THR A 387 20.00 -25.53 12.08
CA THR A 387 20.14 -26.99 11.93
C THR A 387 20.80 -27.39 10.61
N GLY A 388 20.90 -26.49 9.63
CA GLY A 388 21.44 -26.80 8.30
C GLY A 388 20.60 -27.81 7.51
N ARG A 389 19.40 -28.18 8.01
CA ARG A 389 18.54 -29.18 7.38
C ARG A 389 17.93 -28.59 6.12
N ARG A 390 18.37 -29.11 4.97
CA ARG A 390 17.82 -28.80 3.65
C ARG A 390 17.35 -30.09 2.97
N PRO A 391 16.14 -30.16 2.41
CA PRO A 391 15.66 -31.35 1.73
C PRO A 391 16.65 -31.81 0.65
N GLY A 392 17.08 -33.08 0.72
CA GLY A 392 17.96 -33.68 -0.27
C GLY A 392 19.41 -33.18 -0.29
N ARG A 393 19.85 -32.39 0.70
CA ARG A 393 21.26 -31.95 0.81
C ARG A 393 21.90 -32.45 2.11
N PRO A 394 23.20 -32.80 2.09
CA PRO A 394 23.94 -33.10 3.31
C PRO A 394 24.04 -31.85 4.19
N LEU A 395 24.22 -32.05 5.50
CA LEU A 395 24.45 -30.96 6.45
C LEU A 395 25.81 -30.31 6.18
N ALA A 396 25.81 -29.15 5.52
CA ALA A 396 27.02 -28.37 5.29
C ALA A 396 27.54 -27.76 6.61
N PRO A 397 28.86 -27.57 6.79
CA PRO A 397 29.41 -26.86 7.95
C PRO A 397 28.74 -25.50 8.15
N MET A 398 28.54 -25.08 9.41
CA MET A 398 27.96 -23.77 9.69
C MET A 398 28.94 -22.64 9.36
N HIS A 399 28.45 -21.59 8.68
CA HIS A 399 29.24 -20.41 8.34
C HIS A 399 29.91 -19.80 9.59
N PRO A 400 31.22 -19.45 9.55
CA PRO A 400 31.94 -18.94 10.71
C PRO A 400 31.31 -17.70 11.35
N ASP A 401 30.76 -16.78 10.55
CA ASP A 401 30.14 -15.55 11.07
C ASP A 401 28.82 -15.86 11.79
N LEU A 402 28.02 -16.79 11.24
CA LEU A 402 26.79 -17.23 11.90
C LEU A 402 27.12 -17.92 13.23
N ARG A 403 28.15 -18.78 13.24
CA ARG A 403 28.65 -19.43 14.46
C ARG A 403 29.05 -18.39 15.51
N THR A 404 29.86 -17.41 15.13
CA THR A 404 30.34 -16.35 16.03
C THR A 404 29.17 -15.57 16.62
N ARG A 405 28.20 -15.17 15.79
CA ARG A 405 27.00 -14.46 16.24
C ARG A 405 26.14 -15.27 17.20
N LEU A 406 25.91 -16.55 16.92
CA LEU A 406 25.14 -17.43 17.81
C LEU A 406 25.82 -17.62 19.18
N LEU A 407 27.15 -17.57 19.24
CA LEU A 407 27.92 -17.68 20.47
C LEU A 407 27.98 -16.37 21.28
N GLU A 408 28.04 -15.22 20.59
CA GLU A 408 28.34 -13.93 21.21
C GLU A 408 27.10 -13.04 21.42
N ALA A 409 26.08 -13.13 20.57
CA ALA A 409 24.97 -12.19 20.58
C ALA A 409 23.85 -12.61 21.58
N PRO A 410 23.52 -11.76 22.58
CA PRO A 410 22.47 -12.08 23.56
C PRO A 410 21.08 -12.24 22.96
N ALA A 411 20.82 -11.65 21.78
CA ALA A 411 19.51 -11.70 21.13
C ALA A 411 19.01 -13.14 20.85
N TYR A 412 19.93 -14.10 20.69
CA TYR A 412 19.59 -15.50 20.41
C TYR A 412 19.42 -16.36 21.67
N SER A 413 19.49 -15.78 22.88
CA SER A 413 19.41 -16.55 24.13
C SER A 413 18.07 -17.28 24.32
N ALA A 414 17.00 -16.85 23.65
CA ALA A 414 15.71 -17.53 23.68
C ALA A 414 15.66 -18.78 22.79
N GLU A 415 16.71 -19.08 22.03
CA GLU A 415 16.73 -20.11 20.97
C GLU A 415 17.74 -21.24 21.25
N TYR A 416 18.19 -21.41 22.51
CA TYR A 416 19.19 -22.43 22.89
C TYR A 416 18.79 -23.85 22.47
N GLU A 417 17.51 -24.24 22.53
CA GLU A 417 17.08 -25.58 22.10
C GLU A 417 17.27 -25.84 20.59
N ALA A 418 17.21 -24.79 19.78
CA ALA A 418 17.49 -24.90 18.35
C ALA A 418 18.99 -24.89 18.07
N MET A 419 19.74 -24.03 18.76
CA MET A 419 21.21 -23.99 18.70
C MET A 419 21.82 -25.34 19.11
N ALA A 420 21.30 -25.99 20.16
CA ALA A 420 21.72 -27.32 20.59
C ALA A 420 21.49 -28.40 19.53
N ARG A 421 20.57 -28.18 18.58
CA ARG A 421 20.32 -29.08 17.43
C ARG A 421 21.07 -28.65 16.17
N SER A 422 21.92 -27.63 16.22
CA SER A 422 22.65 -27.17 15.04
C SER A 422 23.59 -28.23 14.46
N GLY A 423 24.15 -29.13 15.29
CA GLY A 423 25.22 -30.03 14.86
C GLY A 423 26.57 -29.33 14.67
N ASP A 424 26.68 -28.02 14.91
CA ASP A 424 27.97 -27.34 15.01
C ASP A 424 28.55 -27.56 16.43
N PRO A 425 29.73 -28.18 16.57
CA PRO A 425 30.24 -28.59 17.88
C PRO A 425 30.33 -27.46 18.90
N ALA A 426 30.80 -26.28 18.47
CA ALA A 426 30.97 -25.13 19.37
C ALA A 426 29.63 -24.55 19.80
N VAL A 427 28.67 -24.46 18.88
CA VAL A 427 27.31 -23.98 19.18
C VAL A 427 26.57 -24.97 20.07
N VAL A 428 26.69 -26.27 19.82
CA VAL A 428 26.07 -27.31 20.66
C VAL A 428 26.67 -27.29 22.06
N ASP A 429 27.99 -27.22 22.19
CA ASP A 429 28.67 -27.10 23.49
C ASP A 429 28.21 -25.90 24.31
N PHE A 430 28.01 -24.78 23.61
CA PHE A 430 27.55 -23.55 24.23
C PHE A 430 26.08 -23.63 24.64
N ALA A 431 25.21 -24.14 23.77
CA ALA A 431 23.77 -24.09 23.95
C ALA A 431 23.23 -25.19 24.89
N LEU A 432 23.78 -26.41 24.81
CA LEU A 432 23.22 -27.59 25.48
C LEU A 432 23.11 -27.43 27.02
N PRO A 433 24.11 -26.89 27.74
CA PRO A 433 24.01 -26.64 29.19
C PRO A 433 23.01 -25.54 29.57
N ARG A 434 22.61 -24.70 28.61
CA ARG A 434 21.68 -23.58 28.80
C ARG A 434 20.24 -23.92 28.42
N CYS A 435 20.02 -25.07 27.80
CA CYS A 435 18.68 -25.57 27.53
C CYS A 435 17.97 -25.93 28.84
N GLU A 436 16.72 -25.51 28.98
CA GLU A 436 15.88 -26.07 30.05
C GLU A 436 15.54 -27.51 29.69
N ALA A 437 15.95 -28.48 30.53
CA ALA A 437 15.75 -29.91 30.25
C ALA A 437 14.28 -30.30 29.97
N ARG A 438 13.31 -29.50 30.45
CA ARG A 438 11.86 -29.69 30.18
C ARG A 438 11.42 -29.26 28.79
N LYS A 439 12.20 -28.42 28.09
CA LYS A 439 11.87 -27.89 26.76
C LYS A 439 12.34 -28.79 25.62
N LEU A 440 13.40 -29.59 25.82
CA LEU A 440 13.84 -30.58 24.84
C LEU A 440 13.00 -31.86 24.95
N ARG A 441 12.33 -32.24 23.86
CA ARG A 441 11.60 -33.51 23.79
C ARG A 441 12.61 -34.65 23.64
N ARG A 442 12.18 -35.88 23.91
CA ARG A 442 13.01 -37.09 23.75
C ARG A 442 13.64 -37.22 22.36
N ILE A 443 12.91 -36.83 21.32
CA ILE A 443 13.42 -36.86 19.94
C ILE A 443 14.50 -35.79 19.70
N ASP A 444 14.39 -34.64 20.36
CA ASP A 444 15.33 -33.53 20.16
C ASP A 444 16.73 -33.92 20.68
N TRP A 445 16.81 -34.66 21.79
CA TRP A 445 18.07 -35.20 22.30
C TRP A 445 18.75 -36.19 21.35
N ILE A 446 17.98 -37.01 20.62
CA ILE A 446 18.53 -37.89 19.58
C ILE A 446 19.04 -37.05 18.41
N ASP A 447 18.25 -36.05 18.00
CA ASP A 447 18.60 -35.15 16.91
C ASP A 447 19.89 -34.37 17.21
N VAL A 448 20.19 -34.01 18.46
CA VAL A 448 21.48 -33.40 18.83
C VAL A 448 22.66 -34.30 18.45
N VAL A 449 22.64 -35.58 18.86
CA VAL A 449 23.74 -36.52 18.61
C VAL A 449 23.86 -36.84 17.12
N LEU A 450 22.72 -37.08 16.46
CA LEU A 450 22.70 -37.37 15.02
C LEU A 450 23.19 -36.18 14.19
N ASN A 451 22.76 -34.95 14.51
CA ASN A 451 23.19 -33.77 13.75
C ASN A 451 24.68 -33.47 13.97
N LEU A 452 25.24 -33.68 15.17
CA LEU A 452 26.69 -33.59 15.41
C LEU A 452 27.46 -34.59 14.56
N TRP A 453 26.98 -35.83 14.53
CA TRP A 453 27.60 -36.90 13.74
C TRP A 453 27.56 -36.57 12.25
N GLU A 454 26.40 -36.17 11.74
CA GLU A 454 26.18 -35.93 10.30
C GLU A 454 26.87 -34.67 9.80
N ARG A 455 27.05 -33.65 10.66
CA ARG A 455 27.65 -32.35 10.28
C ARG A 455 29.16 -32.29 10.54
N ALA A 456 29.64 -32.95 11.58
CA ALA A 456 31.07 -33.04 11.90
C ALA A 456 31.58 -34.46 11.61
N ASP A 457 31.63 -35.33 12.62
CA ASP A 457 31.93 -36.76 12.51
C ASP A 457 31.58 -37.49 13.82
N SER A 458 31.75 -38.82 13.84
CA SER A 458 31.46 -39.66 15.02
C SER A 458 32.34 -39.34 16.23
N ARG A 459 33.60 -38.93 16.03
CA ARG A 459 34.56 -38.65 17.11
C ARG A 459 34.20 -37.34 17.79
N VAL A 460 33.93 -36.30 17.02
CA VAL A 460 33.48 -35.01 17.53
C VAL A 460 32.13 -35.15 18.23
N ALA A 461 31.21 -35.94 17.68
CA ALA A 461 29.96 -36.26 18.35
C ALA A 461 30.19 -36.98 19.69
N HIS A 462 31.14 -37.92 19.75
CA HIS A 462 31.52 -38.63 20.98
C HIS A 462 32.12 -37.68 22.04
N ASP A 463 32.99 -36.76 21.64
CA ASP A 463 33.64 -35.80 22.54
C ASP A 463 32.64 -34.80 23.14
N VAL A 464 31.73 -34.26 22.32
CA VAL A 464 30.66 -33.36 22.79
C VAL A 464 29.68 -34.13 23.68
N PHE A 465 29.23 -35.32 23.26
CA PHE A 465 28.32 -36.14 24.05
C PHE A 465 28.91 -36.51 25.42
N THR A 466 30.19 -36.88 25.47
CA THR A 466 30.87 -37.27 26.72
C THR A 466 30.96 -36.11 27.71
N ARG A 467 31.25 -34.89 27.23
CA ARG A 467 31.29 -33.69 28.09
C ARG A 467 29.94 -33.33 28.71
N HIS A 468 28.85 -33.59 27.98
CA HIS A 468 27.49 -33.26 28.40
C HIS A 468 26.66 -34.48 28.79
N ARG A 469 27.30 -35.61 29.06
CA ARG A 469 26.68 -36.93 29.25
C ARG A 469 25.54 -36.92 30.25
N ASP A 470 25.68 -36.18 31.33
CA ASP A 470 24.71 -36.14 32.44
C ASP A 470 23.44 -35.35 32.12
N LEU A 471 23.41 -34.59 31.01
CA LEU A 471 22.22 -33.90 30.54
C LEU A 471 21.27 -34.84 29.77
N PHE A 472 21.77 -35.96 29.25
CA PHE A 472 20.99 -36.88 28.42
C PHE A 472 20.15 -37.85 29.28
N PRO A 473 18.86 -38.05 28.96
CA PRO A 473 18.05 -39.08 29.61
C PRO A 473 18.67 -40.48 29.48
N ASP A 474 18.61 -41.30 30.54
CA ASP A 474 19.25 -42.64 30.64
C ASP A 474 19.14 -43.49 29.38
N ARG A 475 17.92 -43.59 28.83
CA ARG A 475 17.66 -44.41 27.66
C ARG A 475 18.36 -43.88 26.41
N ILE A 476 18.43 -42.56 26.24
CA ILE A 476 19.11 -41.91 25.09
C ILE A 476 20.61 -42.03 25.27
N ARG A 477 21.09 -41.77 26.49
CA ARG A 477 22.49 -41.91 26.88
C ARG A 477 23.04 -43.29 26.55
N ALA A 478 22.37 -44.36 26.99
CA ALA A 478 22.80 -45.73 26.72
C ALA A 478 22.82 -46.07 25.21
N THR A 479 21.82 -45.60 24.44
CA THR A 479 21.78 -45.82 22.99
C THR A 479 22.85 -45.02 22.25
N ALA A 480 23.09 -43.77 22.65
CA ALA A 480 24.13 -42.92 22.06
C ALA A 480 25.53 -43.46 22.35
N GLU A 481 25.80 -43.92 23.57
CA GLU A 481 27.08 -44.55 23.94
C GLU A 481 27.37 -45.78 23.06
N ALA A 482 26.38 -46.66 22.91
CA ALA A 482 26.52 -47.86 22.08
C ALA A 482 26.75 -47.50 20.60
N ALA A 483 25.96 -46.55 20.07
CA ALA A 483 26.07 -46.10 18.68
C ALA A 483 27.44 -45.46 18.39
N LEU A 484 27.86 -44.50 19.21
CA LEU A 484 29.14 -43.78 19.05
C LEU A 484 30.35 -44.70 19.21
N THR A 485 30.29 -45.66 20.14
CA THR A 485 31.38 -46.64 20.33
C THR A 485 31.50 -47.61 19.16
N ALA A 486 30.37 -48.01 18.57
CA ALA A 486 30.32 -48.88 17.40
C ALA A 486 30.58 -48.14 16.08
N GLU A 487 30.70 -46.81 16.10
CA GLU A 487 30.69 -45.94 14.92
C GLU A 487 29.51 -46.24 13.96
N ASP A 488 28.36 -46.66 14.52
CA ASP A 488 27.13 -46.95 13.79
C ASP A 488 25.96 -46.06 14.27
N PRO A 489 25.43 -45.14 13.44
CA PRO A 489 24.29 -44.31 13.79
C PRO A 489 22.94 -45.04 13.69
N ALA A 490 22.87 -46.28 13.18
CA ALA A 490 21.62 -47.01 12.99
C ALA A 490 20.77 -47.16 14.27
N PRO A 491 21.34 -47.48 15.46
CA PRO A 491 20.56 -47.58 16.69
C PRO A 491 19.87 -46.27 17.08
N LEU A 492 20.52 -45.13 16.83
CA LEU A 492 19.94 -43.80 17.06
C LEU A 492 18.83 -43.51 16.05
N ARG A 493 19.01 -43.86 14.77
CA ARG A 493 17.98 -43.70 13.73
C ARG A 493 16.77 -44.60 13.96
N GLU A 494 16.97 -45.83 14.43
CA GLU A 494 15.88 -46.73 14.82
C GLU A 494 15.13 -46.22 16.04
N LEU A 495 15.85 -45.73 17.05
CA LEU A 495 15.23 -45.13 18.24
C LEU A 495 14.45 -43.87 17.86
N ARG A 496 15.01 -43.03 16.98
CA ARG A 496 14.33 -41.87 16.38
C ARG A 496 13.06 -42.32 15.67
N ALA A 497 13.14 -43.24 14.72
CA ALA A 497 11.98 -43.75 13.98
C ALA A 497 10.92 -44.37 14.90
N LYS A 498 11.31 -45.02 16.00
CA LYS A 498 10.37 -45.57 17.01
C LYS A 498 9.62 -44.49 17.78
N TRP A 499 10.26 -43.34 18.02
CA TRP A 499 9.65 -42.19 18.70
C TRP A 499 9.02 -41.19 17.74
N ASP A 500 9.38 -41.27 16.47
CA ASP A 500 8.79 -40.58 15.33
C ASP A 500 7.58 -41.38 14.77
N ARG A 501 7.13 -42.42 15.47
CA ARG A 501 5.91 -43.20 15.15
C ARG A 501 4.67 -42.35 15.33
N GLY A 502 4.47 -41.42 14.41
CA GLY A 502 3.30 -40.59 14.19
C GLY A 502 2.96 -39.65 15.36
N PRO A 503 2.19 -38.60 15.09
CA PRO A 503 1.51 -37.89 16.16
C PRO A 503 0.70 -38.92 16.98
N ARG A 504 0.80 -38.88 18.32
CA ARG A 504 -0.30 -39.33 19.19
C ARG A 504 -1.58 -38.83 18.53
N ALA A 505 -2.54 -39.74 18.25
CA ALA A 505 -3.84 -39.46 17.62
C ALA A 505 -4.09 -37.95 17.56
N GLU A 506 -3.84 -37.35 16.38
CA GLU A 506 -3.63 -35.92 16.28
C GLU A 506 -4.69 -35.21 17.12
N PRO A 507 -4.30 -34.42 18.15
CA PRO A 507 -5.23 -33.41 18.63
C PRO A 507 -5.73 -32.68 17.38
N PRO A 508 -7.06 -32.43 17.25
CA PRO A 508 -7.66 -31.94 16.02
C PRO A 508 -6.76 -30.89 15.39
N VAL A 509 -6.42 -31.08 14.10
CA VAL A 509 -5.48 -30.22 13.35
C VAL A 509 -5.78 -28.78 13.76
N PRO A 510 -4.84 -28.11 14.48
CA PRO A 510 -5.09 -26.77 14.97
C PRO A 510 -5.60 -25.91 13.81
N ASP A 511 -6.62 -25.08 14.03
CA ASP A 511 -7.36 -24.43 12.92
C ASP A 511 -6.44 -23.70 11.92
N HIS A 512 -5.30 -23.17 12.38
CA HIS A 512 -4.29 -22.52 11.54
C HIS A 512 -3.53 -23.44 10.56
N ARG A 513 -3.67 -24.77 10.68
CA ARG A 513 -3.07 -25.77 9.78
C ARG A 513 -4.08 -26.40 8.83
N ARG A 514 -5.37 -26.11 8.97
CA ARG A 514 -6.37 -26.55 8.00
C ARG A 514 -6.20 -25.75 6.70
N PRO A 515 -6.54 -26.34 5.54
CA PRO A 515 -6.59 -25.59 4.29
C PRO A 515 -7.37 -24.28 4.45
N PRO A 516 -6.87 -23.14 3.95
CA PRO A 516 -7.49 -21.83 4.14
C PRO A 516 -8.98 -21.78 3.78
N GLY A 517 -9.39 -22.42 2.67
CA GLY A 517 -10.79 -22.49 2.26
C GLY A 517 -11.69 -23.30 3.21
N GLU A 518 -11.18 -24.39 3.81
CA GLU A 518 -11.92 -25.14 4.83
C GLU A 518 -12.08 -24.32 6.12
N ARG A 519 -10.99 -23.68 6.55
CA ARG A 519 -10.99 -22.81 7.72
C ARG A 519 -11.99 -21.65 7.55
N LEU A 520 -12.04 -21.05 6.36
CA LEU A 520 -12.96 -19.96 6.03
C LEU A 520 -14.44 -20.36 6.17
N ARG A 521 -14.79 -21.59 5.78
CA ARG A 521 -16.18 -22.11 5.85
C ARG A 521 -16.58 -22.50 7.27
N ASP A 522 -15.65 -23.10 8.01
CA ASP A 522 -15.99 -23.72 9.30
C ASP A 522 -15.82 -22.77 10.48
N SER A 523 -14.86 -21.84 10.41
CA SER A 523 -14.47 -21.01 11.55
C SER A 523 -14.88 -19.56 11.35
N PRO A 524 -15.56 -18.92 12.32
CA PRO A 524 -15.70 -17.47 12.28
C PRO A 524 -14.32 -16.81 12.33
N LEU A 525 -14.16 -15.74 11.58
CA LEU A 525 -13.04 -14.84 11.67
C LEU A 525 -13.02 -14.20 13.05
N GLU A 526 -11.86 -14.28 13.67
CA GLU A 526 -11.56 -13.47 14.84
C GLU A 526 -11.10 -12.08 14.39
N GLN A 527 -10.82 -11.21 15.36
CA GLN A 527 -10.35 -9.84 15.13
C GLN A 527 -9.08 -9.78 14.27
N TRP A 528 -8.35 -10.89 14.12
CA TRP A 528 -7.12 -11.00 13.34
C TRP A 528 -7.38 -11.80 12.05
N HIS A 529 -7.71 -11.09 10.97
CA HIS A 529 -7.95 -11.64 9.62
C HIS A 529 -6.70 -11.70 8.73
N SER A 530 -5.50 -11.49 9.28
CA SER A 530 -4.24 -11.43 8.53
C SER A 530 -3.92 -12.71 7.75
N TRP A 531 -4.29 -13.87 8.28
CA TRP A 531 -4.10 -15.15 7.60
C TRP A 531 -4.95 -15.26 6.32
N LEU A 532 -6.17 -14.71 6.35
CA LEU A 532 -7.08 -14.74 5.21
C LEU A 532 -6.59 -13.80 4.10
N VAL A 533 -6.06 -12.64 4.49
CA VAL A 533 -5.43 -11.69 3.57
C VAL A 533 -4.22 -12.33 2.88
N ALA A 534 -3.36 -13.02 3.63
CA ALA A 534 -2.23 -13.75 3.06
C ALA A 534 -2.69 -14.85 2.10
N ALA A 535 -3.61 -15.72 2.54
CA ALA A 535 -4.12 -16.81 1.72
C ALA A 535 -4.78 -16.34 0.41
N ALA A 536 -5.56 -15.24 0.46
CA ALA A 536 -6.13 -14.65 -0.75
C ALA A 536 -5.05 -14.03 -1.66
N SER A 537 -4.04 -13.37 -1.06
CA SER A 537 -2.93 -12.78 -1.82
C SER A 537 -2.09 -13.85 -2.54
N ASP A 538 -1.93 -15.01 -1.91
CA ASP A 538 -1.21 -16.18 -2.44
C ASP A 538 -2.06 -16.97 -3.47
N GLY A 539 -3.37 -16.71 -3.54
CA GLY A 539 -4.32 -17.38 -4.44
C GLY A 539 -4.87 -18.70 -3.89
N ASP A 540 -4.66 -18.99 -2.60
CA ASP A 540 -5.20 -20.16 -1.92
C ASP A 540 -6.70 -20.01 -1.56
N VAL A 541 -7.22 -18.78 -1.58
CA VAL A 541 -8.62 -18.44 -1.33
C VAL A 541 -9.08 -17.40 -2.33
N ASP A 542 -10.22 -17.63 -2.98
CA ASP A 542 -10.83 -16.63 -3.85
C ASP A 542 -11.55 -15.55 -3.01
N CYS A 543 -11.47 -14.29 -3.44
CA CYS A 543 -12.28 -13.21 -2.86
C CYS A 543 -13.79 -13.50 -2.93
N GLU A 544 -14.25 -14.27 -3.92
CA GLU A 544 -15.62 -14.75 -4.00
C GLU A 544 -15.96 -15.71 -2.84
N GLU A 545 -15.04 -16.61 -2.47
CA GLU A 545 -15.22 -17.47 -1.29
C GLU A 545 -15.29 -16.65 0.00
N ILE A 546 -14.52 -15.56 0.11
CA ILE A 546 -14.60 -14.63 1.26
C ILE A 546 -15.99 -14.01 1.36
N VAL A 547 -16.55 -13.52 0.25
CA VAL A 547 -17.91 -12.94 0.23
C VAL A 547 -18.98 -13.96 0.62
N HIS A 548 -18.79 -15.24 0.28
CA HIS A 548 -19.77 -16.30 0.53
C HIS A 548 -19.65 -16.99 1.88
N HIS A 549 -18.45 -17.05 2.46
CA HIS A 549 -18.19 -17.92 3.62
C HIS A 549 -17.63 -17.20 4.83
N ALA A 550 -16.95 -16.06 4.64
CA ALA A 550 -16.37 -15.33 5.75
C ALA A 550 -17.46 -14.73 6.64
N ARG A 551 -17.35 -14.98 7.93
CA ARG A 551 -18.22 -14.47 8.99
C ARG A 551 -17.38 -14.10 10.21
N PRO A 552 -17.73 -13.10 11.03
CA PRO A 552 -18.78 -12.11 10.82
C PRO A 552 -18.43 -11.10 9.71
N VAL A 553 -19.45 -10.43 9.17
CA VAL A 553 -19.33 -9.50 8.03
C VAL A 553 -18.27 -8.43 8.24
N ARG A 554 -18.19 -7.82 9.44
CA ARG A 554 -17.19 -6.77 9.72
C ARG A 554 -15.76 -7.20 9.43
N PHE A 555 -15.40 -8.45 9.74
CA PHE A 555 -14.04 -8.97 9.54
C PHE A 555 -13.84 -9.44 8.11
N ALA A 556 -14.90 -9.94 7.45
CA ALA A 556 -14.88 -10.22 6.02
C ALA A 556 -14.61 -8.94 5.19
N LEU A 557 -15.31 -7.85 5.50
CA LEU A 557 -15.09 -6.54 4.88
C LEU A 557 -13.71 -5.98 5.19
N ALA A 558 -13.26 -6.06 6.45
CA ALA A 558 -11.92 -5.63 6.82
C ALA A 558 -10.84 -6.43 6.07
N ALA A 559 -11.04 -7.74 5.87
CA ALA A 559 -10.15 -8.58 5.09
C ALA A 559 -10.16 -8.19 3.61
N LEU A 560 -11.33 -8.05 2.97
CA LEU A 560 -11.44 -7.61 1.57
C LEU A 560 -10.84 -6.22 1.36
N ALA A 561 -11.04 -5.29 2.29
CA ALA A 561 -10.41 -3.97 2.25
C ALA A 561 -8.88 -4.07 2.40
N SER A 562 -8.38 -4.98 3.24
CA SER A 562 -6.94 -5.24 3.40
C SER A 562 -6.35 -5.95 2.16
N ILE A 563 -7.12 -6.79 1.48
CA ILE A 563 -6.71 -7.42 0.21
C ILE A 563 -6.70 -6.37 -0.91
N ASP A 564 -7.71 -5.50 -0.99
CA ASP A 564 -7.75 -4.39 -1.96
C ASP A 564 -6.62 -3.38 -1.72
N ALA A 565 -6.26 -3.16 -0.45
CA ALA A 565 -5.08 -2.40 -0.05
C ALA A 565 -3.79 -2.99 -0.62
N ASN A 566 -3.70 -4.32 -0.66
CA ASN A 566 -2.61 -5.09 -1.24
C ASN A 566 -2.84 -5.25 -2.75
N HIS A 567 -2.79 -4.13 -3.46
CA HIS A 567 -2.95 -3.92 -4.90
C HIS A 567 -2.11 -4.82 -5.83
N TRP A 568 -1.30 -5.74 -5.30
CA TRP A 568 -0.50 -6.73 -6.02
C TRP A 568 -0.99 -8.17 -5.83
N SER A 569 -2.01 -8.39 -4.99
CA SER A 569 -2.69 -9.68 -4.86
C SER A 569 -3.27 -10.10 -6.21
N LYS A 570 -3.05 -11.37 -6.61
CA LYS A 570 -3.74 -11.95 -7.77
C LYS A 570 -5.26 -11.96 -7.57
N ALA A 571 -5.70 -12.08 -6.32
CA ALA A 571 -7.10 -11.96 -5.93
C ALA A 571 -7.48 -10.48 -5.87
N ALA A 572 -8.16 -9.99 -6.90
CA ALA A 572 -8.83 -8.69 -6.87
C ALA A 572 -10.19 -8.85 -6.17
N PRO A 573 -10.48 -8.14 -5.07
CA PRO A 573 -11.79 -8.24 -4.41
C PRO A 573 -12.88 -7.52 -5.21
N ARG A 574 -12.51 -6.64 -6.16
CA ARG A 574 -13.44 -5.79 -6.91
C ARG A 574 -14.52 -6.56 -7.69
N PRO A 575 -14.25 -7.66 -8.41
CA PRO A 575 -15.30 -8.44 -9.07
C PRO A 575 -16.30 -9.03 -8.07
N ALA A 576 -15.82 -9.58 -6.95
CA ALA A 576 -16.68 -10.13 -5.90
C ALA A 576 -17.53 -9.03 -5.22
N LEU A 577 -16.93 -7.87 -4.93
CA LEU A 577 -17.63 -6.70 -4.41
C LEU A 577 -18.63 -6.10 -5.41
N ALA A 578 -18.34 -6.14 -6.72
CA ALA A 578 -19.26 -5.70 -7.76
C ALA A 578 -20.48 -6.62 -7.86
N GLN A 579 -20.30 -7.94 -7.71
CA GLN A 579 -21.41 -8.88 -7.62
C GLN A 579 -22.26 -8.62 -6.37
N LEU A 580 -21.62 -8.35 -5.22
CA LEU A 580 -22.31 -7.98 -3.99
C LEU A 580 -23.13 -6.69 -4.17
N ALA A 581 -22.53 -5.65 -4.76
CA ALA A 581 -23.21 -4.39 -5.04
C ALA A 581 -24.40 -4.57 -6.00
N LYS A 582 -24.25 -5.42 -7.02
CA LYS A 582 -25.34 -5.80 -7.93
C LYS A 582 -26.49 -6.51 -7.19
N ARG A 583 -26.16 -7.32 -6.17
CA ARG A 583 -27.14 -8.05 -5.35
C ARG A 583 -27.93 -7.12 -4.41
N ILE A 584 -27.27 -6.13 -3.81
CA ILE A 584 -27.91 -5.08 -3.00
C ILE A 584 -28.79 -4.17 -3.88
N GLY A 585 -28.33 -3.89 -5.10
CA GLY A 585 -29.02 -3.02 -6.04
C GLY A 585 -28.74 -1.53 -5.81
N PRO A 586 -29.32 -0.64 -6.64
CA PRO A 586 -29.07 0.80 -6.58
C PRO A 586 -29.91 1.52 -5.51
N ASN A 587 -30.78 0.82 -4.77
CA ASN A 587 -31.69 1.41 -3.81
C ASN A 587 -30.91 1.94 -2.58
N PRO A 588 -30.97 3.25 -2.26
CA PRO A 588 -30.17 3.85 -1.19
C PRO A 588 -30.57 3.34 0.20
N GLU A 589 -31.84 3.00 0.44
CA GLU A 589 -32.30 2.39 1.68
C GLU A 589 -31.62 1.03 1.94
N ALA A 590 -31.39 0.22 0.90
CA ALA A 590 -30.64 -1.04 1.02
C ALA A 590 -29.22 -0.81 1.55
N TRP A 591 -28.54 0.24 1.08
CA TRP A 591 -27.19 0.59 1.50
C TRP A 591 -27.14 1.17 2.92
N VAL A 592 -28.19 1.86 3.36
CA VAL A 592 -28.34 2.29 4.76
C VAL A 592 -28.48 1.08 5.68
N VAL A 593 -29.29 0.08 5.29
CA VAL A 593 -29.41 -1.18 6.06
C VAL A 593 -28.07 -1.92 6.10
N PHE A 594 -27.38 -2.01 4.96
CA PHE A 594 -26.07 -2.67 4.86
C PHE A 594 -25.07 -2.06 5.83
N THR A 595 -24.92 -0.74 5.79
CA THR A 595 -23.97 -0.01 6.65
C THR A 595 -24.35 -0.08 8.13
N THR A 596 -25.65 -0.03 8.44
CA THR A 596 -26.15 -0.11 9.82
C THR A 596 -25.92 -1.48 10.46
N LEU A 597 -26.14 -2.57 9.72
CA LEU A 597 -26.03 -3.92 10.25
C LEU A 597 -24.59 -4.47 10.23
N THR A 598 -23.72 -3.96 9.34
CA THR A 598 -22.34 -4.44 9.16
C THR A 598 -21.54 -4.67 10.47
N PRO A 599 -21.55 -3.76 11.47
CA PRO A 599 -20.75 -3.93 12.69
C PRO A 599 -21.10 -5.17 13.51
N ASP A 600 -22.39 -5.57 13.51
CA ASP A 600 -22.96 -6.57 14.41
C ASP A 600 -23.53 -7.81 13.68
N PHE A 601 -23.46 -7.83 12.34
CA PHE A 601 -23.98 -8.95 11.56
C PHE A 601 -23.02 -10.16 11.59
N GLU A 602 -23.41 -11.20 12.32
CA GLU A 602 -22.63 -12.43 12.52
C GLU A 602 -22.61 -13.38 11.31
N GLY A 603 -23.44 -13.12 10.30
CA GLY A 603 -23.48 -13.91 9.06
C GLY A 603 -22.38 -13.55 8.06
N THR A 604 -22.62 -13.92 6.81
CA THR A 604 -21.75 -13.66 5.66
C THR A 604 -22.15 -12.39 4.91
N LEU A 605 -21.27 -11.89 4.05
CA LEU A 605 -21.58 -10.72 3.21
C LEU A 605 -22.75 -10.97 2.26
N THR A 606 -22.86 -12.20 1.74
CA THR A 606 -23.97 -12.60 0.87
C THR A 606 -25.31 -12.57 1.62
N GLU A 607 -25.35 -13.12 2.83
CA GLU A 607 -26.55 -13.11 3.67
C GLU A 607 -26.96 -11.67 4.05
N LEU A 608 -25.99 -10.80 4.37
CA LEU A 608 -26.29 -9.40 4.63
C LEU A 608 -26.85 -8.70 3.39
N ALA A 609 -26.28 -8.93 2.20
CA ALA A 609 -26.79 -8.35 0.97
C ALA A 609 -28.24 -8.78 0.68
N ASP A 610 -28.59 -10.05 0.95
CA ASP A 610 -29.98 -10.53 0.83
C ASP A 610 -30.94 -9.82 1.79
N VAL A 611 -30.51 -9.61 3.05
CA VAL A 611 -31.29 -8.86 4.04
C VAL A 611 -31.50 -7.41 3.59
N CYS A 612 -30.47 -6.78 3.01
CA CYS A 612 -30.54 -5.41 2.51
C CYS A 612 -31.46 -5.27 1.30
N ALA A 613 -31.35 -6.19 0.34
CA ALA A 613 -32.21 -6.23 -0.83
C ALA A 613 -33.68 -6.43 -0.41
N ALA A 614 -33.95 -7.39 0.48
CA ALA A 614 -35.31 -7.63 0.99
C ALA A 614 -35.89 -6.44 1.78
N ALA A 615 -35.05 -5.71 2.52
CA ALA A 615 -35.49 -4.53 3.27
C ALA A 615 -35.85 -3.34 2.36
N ALA A 616 -35.31 -3.31 1.15
CA ALA A 616 -35.51 -2.26 0.17
C ALA A 616 -36.75 -2.44 -0.72
N GLY A 617 -37.44 -3.58 -0.63
CA GLY A 617 -38.60 -3.95 -1.44
C GLY A 617 -38.21 -4.59 -2.77
#